data_AF-A0A1J4S6L5-F1
#
_entry.id   AF-A0A1J4S6L5-F1
#
_cell.length_a   1.000
_cell.length_b   1.000
_cell.length_c   1.000
_cell.angle_alpha   90.00
_cell.angle_beta   90.00
_cell.angle_gamma   90.00
#
_symmetry.space_group_name_H-M   'P 1'
#
loop_
_entity.id
_entity.type
_entity.pdbx_description
1 polymer ?
#
loop_
_entity_poly.entity_id
_entity_poly.type
_entity_poly.pdbx_seq_one_letter_code
_entity_poly.pdbx_strand_id
1 'polypeptide(L)'
;MPKTFYTERDIVDLVKQGVTSLIVDDDVVLTDLAYEKARKLGMELLRADDQPPGAPVRPYIAKLPSPSASGSGKATAGAPASAPVSAVGAGAKSEDDLYQRVYKASLAQLGDSVDPKLLGVIIERALKSISAK
;
A
#
# COMPACT_ATOMS: atom_id res chain seq x y z
N MET A 1 7.95 -21.98 25.44
CA MET A 1 8.59 -23.23 24.94
C MET A 1 10.11 -23.07 25.08
N PRO A 2 10.99 -24.05 24.76
CA PRO A 2 12.43 -23.77 24.70
C PRO A 2 12.73 -22.69 23.64
N LYS A 3 13.62 -21.74 23.96
CA LYS A 3 14.08 -20.70 23.04
C LYS A 3 15.12 -21.29 22.06
N THR A 4 15.05 -20.89 20.80
CA THR A 4 16.04 -21.25 19.76
C THR A 4 17.03 -20.12 19.60
N PHE A 5 18.32 -20.41 19.70
CA PHE A 5 19.39 -19.43 19.56
C PHE A 5 20.11 -19.62 18.22
N TYR A 6 20.18 -18.57 17.40
CA TYR A 6 20.94 -18.56 16.16
C TYR A 6 22.25 -17.78 16.32
N THR A 7 23.35 -18.44 15.95
CA THR A 7 24.69 -17.86 15.88
C THR A 7 25.05 -17.50 14.44
N GLU A 8 26.19 -16.81 14.25
CA GLU A 8 26.74 -16.50 12.92
C GLU A 8 26.82 -17.74 12.01
N ARG A 9 27.23 -18.90 12.55
CA ARG A 9 27.39 -20.12 11.75
C ARG A 9 26.05 -20.62 11.22
N ASP A 10 25.02 -20.60 12.04
CA ASP A 10 23.70 -21.10 11.70
C ASP A 10 23.07 -20.25 10.58
N ILE A 11 23.20 -18.92 10.65
CA ILE A 11 22.79 -18.01 9.58
C ILE A 11 23.56 -18.26 8.29
N VAL A 12 24.89 -18.44 8.36
CA VAL A 12 25.72 -18.73 7.19
C VAL A 12 25.32 -20.06 6.54
N ASP A 13 25.00 -21.09 7.32
CA ASP A 13 24.61 -22.39 6.80
C ASP A 13 23.18 -22.42 6.27
N LEU A 14 22.24 -21.67 6.87
CA LEU A 14 20.90 -21.42 6.33
C LEU A 14 20.97 -20.74 4.95
N VAL A 15 21.80 -19.70 4.80
CA VAL A 15 21.99 -19.03 3.49
C VAL A 15 22.60 -19.98 2.45
N LYS A 16 23.57 -20.84 2.83
CA LYS A 16 24.11 -21.88 1.93
C LYS A 16 23.05 -22.91 1.50
N GLN A 17 22.07 -23.20 2.35
CA GLN A 17 20.92 -24.05 2.03
C GLN A 17 19.89 -23.35 1.12
N GLY A 18 20.09 -22.06 0.81
CA GLY A 18 19.18 -21.26 -0.01
C GLY A 18 18.05 -20.59 0.76
N VAL A 19 18.10 -20.58 2.10
CA VAL A 19 17.13 -19.87 2.93
C VAL A 19 17.44 -18.37 2.90
N THR A 20 16.60 -17.60 2.21
CA THR A 20 16.76 -16.14 2.05
C THR A 20 16.04 -15.32 3.12
N SER A 21 15.11 -15.92 3.87
CA SER A 21 14.28 -15.21 4.84
C SER A 21 14.13 -16.05 6.11
N LEU A 22 14.26 -15.43 7.28
CA LEU A 22 14.09 -16.05 8.59
C LEU A 22 13.03 -15.28 9.39
N ILE A 23 12.05 -16.00 9.94
CA ILE A 23 11.04 -15.42 10.84
C ILE A 23 11.64 -15.34 12.25
N VAL A 24 11.53 -14.16 12.86
CA VAL A 24 12.03 -13.86 14.19
C VAL A 24 10.83 -13.64 15.12
N ASP A 25 10.39 -14.74 15.72
CA ASP A 25 9.39 -14.80 16.78
C ASP A 25 10.01 -14.50 18.16
N ASP A 26 9.17 -14.32 19.20
CA ASP A 26 9.62 -14.24 20.60
C ASP A 26 10.47 -15.44 21.04
N ASP A 27 10.25 -16.63 20.46
CA ASP A 27 11.02 -17.84 20.77
C ASP A 27 12.36 -17.94 20.03
N VAL A 28 12.70 -16.97 19.16
CA VAL A 28 13.91 -16.93 18.34
C VAL A 28 14.85 -15.80 18.79
N VAL A 29 16.06 -16.17 19.22
CA VAL A 29 17.08 -15.21 19.66
C VAL A 29 18.29 -15.25 18.71
N LEU A 30 18.54 -14.16 18.01
CA LEU A 30 19.77 -13.98 17.24
C LEU A 30 20.83 -13.30 18.11
N THR A 31 22.08 -13.73 18.00
CA THR A 31 23.22 -12.95 18.52
C THR A 31 23.52 -11.76 17.60
N ASP A 32 24.18 -10.72 18.12
CA ASP A 32 24.55 -9.54 17.33
C ASP A 32 25.35 -9.91 16.05
N LEU A 33 26.28 -10.87 16.17
CA LEU A 33 27.04 -11.40 15.03
C LEU A 33 26.15 -12.12 14.01
N ALA A 34 25.12 -12.84 14.47
CA ALA A 34 24.14 -13.49 13.59
C ALA A 34 23.31 -12.44 12.82
N TYR A 35 22.88 -11.37 13.50
CA TYR A 35 22.10 -10.28 12.92
C TYR A 35 22.89 -9.52 11.83
N GLU A 36 24.14 -9.14 12.15
CA GLU A 36 25.06 -8.50 11.20
C GLU A 36 25.36 -9.40 9.99
N LYS A 37 25.50 -10.72 10.21
CA LYS A 37 25.74 -11.69 9.14
C LYS A 37 24.52 -11.91 8.26
N ALA A 38 23.32 -11.96 8.82
CA ALA A 38 22.07 -12.03 8.06
C ALA A 38 21.96 -10.81 7.12
N ARG A 39 22.11 -9.59 7.65
CA ARG A 39 22.12 -8.36 6.85
C ARG A 39 23.19 -8.36 5.76
N LYS A 40 24.43 -8.76 6.09
CA LYS A 40 25.55 -8.78 5.13
C LYS A 40 25.38 -9.81 4.01
N LEU A 41 24.67 -10.90 4.27
CA LEU A 41 24.34 -11.94 3.29
C LEU A 41 23.04 -11.65 2.52
N GLY A 42 22.31 -10.59 2.86
CA GLY A 42 21.02 -10.26 2.26
C GLY A 42 19.87 -11.16 2.74
N MET A 43 20.02 -11.85 3.88
CA MET A 43 18.93 -12.58 4.51
C MET A 43 17.94 -11.62 5.15
N GLU A 44 16.67 -11.76 4.80
CA GLU A 44 15.57 -10.96 5.31
C GLU A 44 15.11 -11.49 6.67
N LEU A 45 14.99 -10.59 7.65
CA LEU A 45 14.56 -10.94 9.02
C LEU A 45 13.15 -10.41 9.25
N LEU A 46 12.16 -11.28 9.09
CA LEU A 46 10.74 -10.97 9.18
C LEU A 46 10.29 -11.09 10.65
N ARG A 47 9.62 -10.06 11.19
CA ARG A 47 9.02 -10.13 12.53
C ARG A 47 7.58 -10.64 12.40
N ALA A 48 7.21 -11.68 13.15
CA ALA A 48 5.90 -12.31 13.04
C ALA A 48 4.72 -11.38 13.38
N ASP A 49 4.95 -10.38 14.24
CA ASP A 49 3.95 -9.39 14.66
C ASP A 49 3.70 -8.26 13.62
N ASP A 50 4.42 -8.24 12.48
CA ASP A 50 4.24 -7.22 11.43
C ASP A 50 3.04 -7.50 10.50
N GLN A 51 2.25 -8.52 10.80
CA GLN A 51 1.01 -8.83 10.08
C GLN A 51 -0.11 -7.86 10.51
N PRO A 52 -0.53 -6.88 9.69
CA PRO A 52 -1.62 -5.98 10.06
C PRO A 52 -2.90 -6.80 10.32
N PRO A 53 -3.68 -6.50 11.38
CA PRO A 53 -4.86 -7.26 11.72
C PRO A 53 -5.84 -7.24 10.54
N GLY A 54 -6.12 -8.42 10.00
CA GLY A 54 -6.92 -8.59 8.79
C GLY A 54 -8.25 -7.87 8.89
N ALA A 55 -8.50 -6.95 7.95
CA ALA A 55 -9.71 -6.13 7.94
C ALA A 55 -10.97 -7.00 8.05
N PRO A 56 -11.95 -6.67 8.91
CA PRO A 56 -13.13 -7.49 9.12
C PRO A 56 -13.84 -7.84 7.81
N VAL A 57 -14.07 -9.13 7.59
CA VAL A 57 -14.83 -9.63 6.42
C VAL A 57 -16.20 -8.96 6.43
N ARG A 58 -16.48 -8.16 5.39
CA ARG A 58 -17.79 -7.54 5.19
C ARG A 58 -18.82 -8.62 4.88
N PRO A 59 -19.80 -8.95 5.76
CA PRO A 59 -20.84 -9.89 5.41
C PRO A 59 -21.71 -9.31 4.28
N TYR A 60 -21.92 -10.09 3.22
CA TYR A 60 -22.63 -9.66 2.03
C TYR A 60 -24.14 -9.45 2.28
N ILE A 61 -24.53 -8.27 2.77
CA ILE A 61 -25.91 -7.79 2.67
C ILE A 61 -26.08 -7.00 1.37
N ALA A 62 -25.92 -7.74 0.25
CA ALA A 62 -26.32 -7.30 -1.09
C ALA A 62 -27.30 -8.33 -1.66
N LYS A 63 -28.54 -8.28 -1.16
CA LYS A 63 -29.65 -9.06 -1.71
C LYS A 63 -30.06 -8.45 -3.07
N LEU A 64 -29.35 -8.81 -4.13
CA LEU A 64 -29.87 -8.74 -5.49
C LEU A 64 -30.12 -10.16 -6.00
N PRO A 65 -31.39 -10.60 -6.14
CA PRO A 65 -31.67 -11.71 -7.04
C PRO A 65 -31.38 -11.25 -8.47
N SER A 66 -30.44 -11.90 -9.15
CA SER A 66 -30.33 -11.81 -10.60
C SER A 66 -31.61 -12.34 -11.24
N PRO A 67 -32.12 -11.64 -12.27
CA PRO A 67 -32.34 -12.36 -13.51
C PRO A 67 -31.80 -11.59 -14.73
N SER A 68 -31.02 -12.30 -15.55
CA SER A 68 -30.72 -11.88 -16.92
C SER A 68 -31.99 -11.93 -17.78
N ALA A 69 -32.38 -10.81 -18.39
CA ALA A 69 -33.18 -10.80 -19.62
C ALA A 69 -33.04 -9.46 -20.37
N SER A 70 -32.91 -9.54 -21.69
CA SER A 70 -32.93 -8.42 -22.63
C SER A 70 -34.36 -7.95 -22.90
N GLY A 71 -34.57 -6.69 -23.32
CA GLY A 71 -35.79 -6.33 -24.07
C GLY A 71 -36.42 -4.96 -23.80
N SER A 72 -36.14 -4.01 -24.71
CA SER A 72 -36.97 -2.93 -25.24
C SER A 72 -38.31 -2.50 -24.60
N GLY A 73 -38.41 -1.18 -24.35
CA GLY A 73 -39.63 -0.36 -24.52
C GLY A 73 -40.28 0.17 -23.23
N LYS A 74 -40.81 1.39 -23.14
CA LYS A 74 -40.87 2.60 -23.97
C LYS A 74 -41.72 3.61 -23.17
N ALA A 75 -41.31 4.89 -23.08
CA ALA A 75 -42.13 6.07 -22.69
C ALA A 75 -42.65 6.09 -21.21
N THR A 76 -42.95 7.21 -20.53
CA THR A 76 -42.78 8.69 -20.71
C THR A 76 -43.02 9.34 -19.32
N ALA A 77 -42.61 10.56 -18.95
CA ALA A 77 -41.79 11.61 -19.58
C ALA A 77 -41.14 12.45 -18.44
N GLY A 78 -40.22 13.39 -18.76
CA GLY A 78 -39.65 14.29 -17.74
C GLY A 78 -38.32 14.95 -18.11
N ALA A 79 -38.26 15.66 -19.25
CA ALA A 79 -37.20 16.62 -19.58
C ALA A 79 -37.84 18.01 -19.74
N PRO A 80 -37.12 19.12 -19.45
CA PRO A 80 -35.98 19.58 -20.23
C PRO A 80 -34.66 19.51 -19.43
N ALA A 81 -33.55 19.00 -19.97
CA ALA A 81 -32.73 19.60 -21.04
C ALA A 81 -31.93 20.83 -20.55
N SER A 82 -30.69 20.57 -20.12
CA SER A 82 -29.53 21.46 -20.25
C SER A 82 -28.24 20.67 -20.03
N ALA A 83 -27.91 19.80 -20.99
CA ALA A 83 -26.50 19.54 -21.27
C ALA A 83 -26.00 20.68 -22.17
N PRO A 84 -24.78 21.16 -21.94
CA PRO A 84 -23.92 21.25 -23.12
C PRO A 84 -22.54 20.62 -22.88
N VAL A 85 -22.12 19.92 -23.93
CA VAL A 85 -20.73 19.72 -24.39
C VAL A 85 -19.72 19.05 -23.48
N SER A 86 -19.17 17.93 -23.98
CA SER A 86 -17.75 17.65 -23.82
C SER A 86 -16.94 18.81 -24.39
N ALA A 87 -16.13 19.47 -23.54
CA ALA A 87 -15.12 20.42 -23.99
C ALA A 87 -13.79 20.07 -23.33
N VAL A 88 -12.86 19.55 -24.13
CA VAL A 88 -11.43 19.51 -23.79
C VAL A 88 -10.96 20.94 -23.56
N GLY A 89 -10.35 21.19 -22.39
CA GLY A 89 -9.74 22.45 -22.00
C GLY A 89 -8.68 22.18 -20.93
N ALA A 90 -7.55 21.57 -21.29
CA ALA A 90 -6.37 22.28 -21.77
C ALA A 90 -5.62 23.05 -20.65
N GLY A 91 -4.52 22.46 -20.18
CA GLY A 91 -3.24 23.16 -20.22
C GLY A 91 -2.62 23.69 -18.91
N ALA A 92 -3.34 23.79 -17.78
CA ALA A 92 -2.80 24.51 -16.61
C ALA A 92 -3.30 24.03 -15.22
N LYS A 93 -3.58 22.74 -15.03
CA LYS A 93 -4.03 22.19 -13.73
C LYS A 93 -3.35 20.89 -13.28
N SER A 94 -2.51 20.30 -14.13
CA SER A 94 -1.94 18.97 -13.89
C SER A 94 -1.14 18.88 -12.60
N GLU A 95 -0.37 19.91 -12.23
CA GLU A 95 0.45 19.89 -11.01
C GLU A 95 -0.38 19.99 -9.73
N ASP A 96 -1.40 20.86 -9.67
CA ASP A 96 -2.33 20.94 -8.54
C ASP A 96 -3.18 19.66 -8.39
N ASP A 97 -3.70 19.12 -9.50
CA ASP A 97 -4.47 17.87 -9.49
C ASP A 97 -3.60 16.67 -9.06
N LEU A 98 -2.33 16.62 -9.50
CA LEU A 98 -1.37 15.61 -9.05
C LEU A 98 -1.01 15.79 -7.56
N TYR A 99 -0.75 17.01 -7.11
CA TYR A 99 -0.47 17.34 -5.71
C TYR A 99 -1.62 16.88 -4.81
N GLN A 100 -2.87 17.23 -5.15
CA GLN A 100 -4.08 16.83 -4.41
C GLN A 100 -4.27 15.31 -4.39
N ARG A 101 -3.99 14.63 -5.50
CA ARG A 101 -4.10 13.16 -5.60
C ARG A 101 -3.04 12.45 -4.76
N VAL A 102 -1.80 12.92 -4.78
CA VAL A 102 -0.71 12.38 -3.94
C VAL A 102 -0.98 12.67 -2.47
N TYR A 103 -1.35 13.91 -2.11
CA TYR A 103 -1.67 14.30 -0.72
C TYR A 103 -2.76 13.40 -0.12
N LYS A 104 -3.87 13.17 -0.83
CA LYS A 104 -4.93 12.26 -0.37
C LYS A 104 -4.48 10.81 -0.25
N ALA A 105 -3.68 10.30 -1.18
CA ALA A 105 -3.15 8.94 -1.11
C ALA A 105 -2.19 8.77 0.09
N SER A 106 -1.28 9.72 0.29
CA SER A 106 -0.34 9.71 1.43
C SER A 106 -1.06 9.86 2.77
N LEU A 107 -2.07 10.71 2.88
CA LEU A 107 -2.86 10.86 4.10
C LEU A 107 -3.67 9.59 4.42
N ALA A 108 -4.22 8.92 3.40
CA ALA A 108 -4.89 7.62 3.59
C ALA A 108 -3.92 6.49 3.99
N GLN A 109 -2.66 6.56 3.56
CA GLN A 109 -1.64 5.53 3.81
C GLN A 109 -0.89 5.72 5.14
N LEU A 110 -0.64 6.97 5.57
CA LEU A 110 0.14 7.29 6.77
C LEU A 110 -0.71 7.78 7.97
N GLY A 111 -1.97 8.19 7.73
CA GLY A 111 -2.90 8.62 8.77
C GLY A 111 -2.42 9.83 9.58
N ASP A 112 -2.79 9.88 10.86
CA ASP A 112 -2.41 10.93 11.82
C ASP A 112 -0.92 10.91 12.23
N SER A 113 -0.10 9.97 11.72
CA SER A 113 1.32 9.85 12.09
C SER A 113 2.23 10.92 11.48
N VAL A 114 1.69 11.91 10.75
CA VAL A 114 2.46 12.87 9.93
C VAL A 114 1.92 14.29 10.08
N ASP A 115 2.83 15.25 10.29
CA ASP A 115 2.48 16.67 10.27
C ASP A 115 2.02 17.12 8.86
N PRO A 116 0.84 17.76 8.73
CA PRO A 116 0.26 18.10 7.43
C PRO A 116 1.07 19.18 6.67
N LYS A 117 1.82 20.04 7.38
CA LYS A 117 2.70 21.03 6.74
C LYS A 117 3.95 20.36 6.19
N LEU A 118 4.53 19.41 6.95
CA LEU A 118 5.67 18.62 6.49
C LEU A 118 5.31 17.80 5.24
N LEU A 119 4.14 17.17 5.22
CA LEU A 119 3.65 16.40 4.07
C LEU A 119 3.59 17.26 2.80
N GLY A 120 3.04 18.48 2.88
CA GLY A 120 2.95 19.38 1.72
C GLY A 120 4.32 19.77 1.16
N VAL A 121 5.27 20.14 2.02
CA VAL A 121 6.64 20.50 1.62
C VAL A 121 7.36 19.32 0.95
N ILE A 122 7.14 18.08 1.43
CA ILE A 122 7.71 16.87 0.82
C ILE A 122 7.13 16.64 -0.58
N ILE A 123 5.80 16.78 -0.75
CA ILE A 123 5.15 16.57 -2.05
C ILE A 123 5.60 17.64 -3.07
N GLU A 124 5.65 18.92 -2.69
CA GLU A 124 6.20 19.96 -3.57
C GLU A 124 7.63 19.66 -4.02
N ARG A 125 8.50 19.24 -3.08
CA ARG A 125 9.89 18.91 -3.39
C ARG A 125 9.99 17.68 -4.30
N ALA A 126 9.15 16.67 -4.08
CA ALA A 126 9.08 15.48 -4.89
C ALA A 126 8.65 15.81 -6.34
N LEU A 127 7.56 16.56 -6.52
CA LEU A 127 7.09 17.01 -7.83
C LEU A 127 8.18 17.80 -8.58
N LYS A 128 8.78 18.80 -7.93
CA LYS A 128 9.91 19.58 -8.49
C LYS A 128 11.10 18.70 -8.88
N SER A 129 11.40 17.64 -8.12
CA SER A 129 12.51 16.73 -8.43
C SER A 129 12.25 15.79 -9.61
N ILE A 130 10.97 15.48 -9.89
CA ILE A 130 10.57 14.61 -11.00
C ILE A 130 10.47 15.42 -12.30
N SER A 131 9.95 16.66 -12.23
CA SER A 131 9.85 17.57 -13.38
C SER A 131 11.18 18.20 -13.82
N ALA A 132 12.25 18.06 -13.03
CA ALA A 132 13.59 18.60 -13.32
C ALA A 132 14.53 17.62 -14.04
N LYS A 133 13.98 16.59 -14.69
CA LYS A 133 14.72 15.50 -15.35
C LYS A 133 14.23 15.27 -16.78
#